data_AF-A0A8T5I869-F1
#
_entry.id   AF-A0A8T5I869-F1
#
_cell.length_a   1.000
_cell.length_b   1.000
_cell.length_c   1.000
_cell.angle_alpha   90.00
_cell.angle_beta   90.00
_cell.angle_gamma   90.00
#
_symmetry.space_group_name_H-M   'P 1'
#
loop_
_entity.id
_entity.type
_entity.pdbx_description
1 polymer ?
#
loop_
_entity_poly.entity_id
_entity_poly.type
_entity_poly.pdbx_seq_one_letter_code
_entity_poly.pdbx_strand_id
1 'polypeptide(L)'
;CKPPHIAGIAKICKESYPDFTSWDVNSNYYDEKSTPENPRWFMVDIEPVVKTKKITLPEMRENPMLVGMPLLKKGSRLSIQPVPEEFFKIIYKLSNMDV
;
A
#
# COMPACT_ATOMS: atom_id res chain seq x y z
N CYS A 1 1.02 -13.57 -1.08
CA CYS A 1 0.38 -14.42 -0.05
C CYS A 1 -0.97 -14.95 -0.56
N LYS A 2 -1.52 -16.00 0.05
CA LYS A 2 -2.85 -16.53 -0.28
C LYS A 2 -3.68 -16.70 1.01
N PRO A 3 -4.86 -16.06 1.14
CA PRO A 3 -5.34 -14.95 0.30
C PRO A 3 -4.53 -13.65 0.57
N PRO A 4 -4.51 -12.70 -0.39
CA PRO A 4 -4.11 -11.33 -0.13
C PRO A 4 -4.96 -10.69 0.98
N HIS A 5 -4.35 -9.86 1.82
CA HIS A 5 -5.01 -9.24 2.97
C HIS A 5 -4.30 -7.95 3.40
N ILE A 6 -5.03 -7.11 4.13
CA ILE A 6 -4.45 -6.03 4.94
C ILE A 6 -3.91 -6.67 6.23
N ALA A 7 -2.68 -6.34 6.59
CA ALA A 7 -1.96 -6.95 7.73
C ALA A 7 -1.63 -5.95 8.86
N GLY A 8 -1.72 -4.66 8.61
CA GLY A 8 -1.32 -3.61 9.54
C GLY A 8 -1.51 -2.22 8.96
N ILE A 9 -1.28 -1.21 9.81
CA ILE A 9 -1.19 0.20 9.45
C ILE A 9 0.24 0.65 9.69
N ALA A 10 0.77 1.46 8.77
CA ALA A 10 2.04 2.13 8.87
C ALA A 10 1.83 3.63 8.64
N LYS A 11 2.79 4.46 9.09
CA LYS A 11 2.84 5.89 8.80
C LYS A 11 4.09 6.22 8.01
N ILE A 12 4.00 7.27 7.20
CA ILE A 12 5.14 7.86 6.50
C ILE A 12 6.00 8.56 7.54
N CYS A 13 7.26 8.16 7.68
CA CYS A 13 8.23 8.82 8.55
C CYS A 13 9.25 9.65 7.77
N LYS A 14 9.33 9.46 6.45
CA LYS A 14 10.09 10.31 5.53
C LYS A 14 9.34 10.47 4.21
N GLU A 15 9.18 11.72 3.79
CA GLU A 15 8.57 12.06 2.50
C GLU A 15 9.41 11.57 1.32
N SER A 16 8.84 11.69 0.12
CA SER A 16 9.40 11.15 -1.13
C SER A 16 10.84 11.56 -1.39
N TYR A 17 11.67 10.60 -1.78
CA TYR A 17 13.04 10.83 -2.25
C TYR A 17 13.41 9.79 -3.33
N PRO A 18 14.46 10.03 -4.13
CA PRO A 18 14.87 9.10 -5.20
C PRO A 18 15.13 7.68 -4.68
N ASP A 19 14.58 6.69 -5.37
CA ASP A 19 14.82 5.28 -5.07
C ASP A 19 16.17 4.85 -5.64
N PHE A 20 17.19 4.86 -4.78
CA PHE A 20 18.54 4.46 -5.12
C PHE A 20 18.66 2.97 -5.49
N THR A 21 17.68 2.12 -5.14
CA THR A 21 17.69 0.71 -5.55
C THR A 21 17.47 0.55 -7.04
N SER A 22 16.95 1.57 -7.72
CA SER A 22 16.83 1.58 -9.18
C SER A 22 18.17 1.80 -9.90
N TRP A 23 19.22 2.22 -9.20
CA TRP A 23 20.56 2.44 -9.78
C TRP A 23 21.53 1.28 -9.55
N ASP A 24 21.19 0.34 -8.66
CA ASP A 24 22.01 -0.84 -8.38
C ASP A 24 21.74 -1.94 -9.40
N VAL A 25 22.74 -2.27 -10.21
CA VAL A 25 22.67 -3.32 -11.25
C VAL A 25 22.32 -4.71 -10.72
N ASN A 26 22.50 -4.96 -9.43
CA ASN A 26 22.17 -6.23 -8.79
C ASN A 26 20.76 -6.24 -8.19
N SER A 27 20.08 -5.10 -8.16
CA SER A 27 18.71 -4.98 -7.67
C SER A 27 17.72 -5.60 -8.66
N ASN A 28 16.68 -6.26 -8.14
CA ASN A 28 15.54 -6.71 -8.96
C ASN A 28 14.75 -5.55 -9.59
N TYR A 29 14.98 -4.32 -9.12
CA TYR A 29 14.31 -3.09 -9.55
C TYR A 29 15.25 -2.15 -10.31
N TYR A 30 16.41 -2.63 -10.77
CA TYR A 30 17.34 -1.86 -11.58
C TYR A 30 16.66 -1.27 -12.84
N ASP A 31 16.92 0.00 -13.10
CA ASP A 31 16.49 0.71 -14.30
C ASP A 31 17.67 1.54 -14.83
N GLU A 32 18.31 1.06 -15.90
CA GLU A 32 19.46 1.69 -16.56
C GLU A 32 19.24 3.17 -16.94
N LYS A 33 17.98 3.60 -17.09
CA LYS A 33 17.63 4.98 -17.46
C LYS A 33 17.33 5.87 -16.25
N SER A 34 17.34 5.33 -15.03
CA SER A 34 17.24 6.10 -13.79
C SER A 34 18.64 6.46 -13.32
N THR A 35 18.95 7.74 -13.11
CA THR A 35 20.26 8.18 -12.60
C THR A 35 20.09 9.08 -11.38
N PRO A 36 21.15 9.34 -10.57
CA PRO A 36 21.09 10.28 -9.46
C PRO A 36 20.67 11.70 -9.89
N GLU A 37 21.10 12.15 -11.07
CA GLU A 37 20.79 13.47 -11.61
C GLU A 37 19.40 13.53 -12.27
N ASN A 38 18.86 12.39 -12.71
CA ASN A 38 17.55 12.27 -13.35
C ASN A 38 16.79 11.02 -12.85
N PRO A 39 16.34 11.02 -11.59
CA PRO A 39 15.68 9.87 -10.99
C PRO A 39 14.29 9.65 -11.59
N ARG A 40 13.99 8.40 -11.96
CA ARG A 40 12.67 8.00 -12.48
C ARG A 40 11.76 7.38 -11.41
N TRP A 41 12.37 6.86 -10.35
CA TRP A 41 11.71 6.14 -9.27
C TRP A 41 11.91 6.86 -7.94
N PHE A 42 10.87 6.84 -7.12
CA PHE A 42 10.83 7.51 -5.83
C PHE A 42 10.24 6.57 -4.79
N MET A 43 10.72 6.68 -3.57
CA MET A 43 10.26 5.92 -2.43
C MET A 43 10.08 6.81 -1.20
N VAL A 44 9.45 6.25 -0.18
CA VAL A 44 9.18 6.87 1.12
C VAL A 44 9.65 5.91 2.19
N ASP A 45 9.97 6.43 3.37
CA ASP A 45 10.19 5.56 4.53
C ASP A 45 8.88 5.44 5.31
N ILE A 46 8.57 4.23 5.72
CA ILE A 46 7.43 3.91 6.57
C ILE A 46 7.89 3.31 7.88
N GLU A 47 7.14 3.59 8.93
CA GLU A 47 7.29 2.94 10.23
C GLU A 47 5.98 2.25 10.63
N PRO A 48 6.05 1.06 11.27
CA PRO A 48 4.86 0.34 11.69
C PRO A 48 4.13 1.12 12.79
N VAL A 49 2.81 1.25 12.66
CA VAL A 49 1.95 1.82 13.71
C VAL A 49 1.33 0.68 14.52
N VAL A 50 0.70 -0.27 13.83
CA VAL A 50 -0.07 -1.34 14.48
C VAL A 50 -0.26 -2.53 13.55
N LYS A 51 -0.24 -3.72 14.13
CA LYS A 51 -0.62 -4.96 13.44
C LYS A 51 -2.11 -5.19 13.62
N THR A 52 -2.81 -5.54 12.56
CA THR A 52 -4.24 -5.83 12.60
C THR A 52 -4.50 -7.33 12.52
N LYS A 53 -5.75 -7.75 12.79
CA LYS A 53 -6.20 -9.04 12.25
C LYS A 53 -6.08 -9.02 10.72
N LYS A 54 -5.95 -10.19 10.09
CA LYS A 54 -5.92 -10.29 8.63
C LYS A 54 -7.30 -9.93 8.08
N ILE A 55 -7.41 -8.83 7.35
CA ILE A 55 -8.64 -8.46 6.62
C ILE A 55 -8.45 -8.89 5.18
N THR A 56 -9.13 -9.97 4.79
CA THR A 56 -8.81 -10.65 3.52
C THR A 56 -9.46 -9.97 2.32
N LEU A 57 -8.89 -10.11 1.13
CA LEU A 57 -9.49 -9.58 -0.09
C LEU A 57 -10.90 -10.12 -0.37
N PRO A 58 -11.21 -11.42 -0.17
CA PRO A 58 -12.58 -11.92 -0.25
C PRO A 58 -13.53 -11.26 0.75
N GLU A 59 -13.15 -11.17 2.03
CA GLU A 59 -13.93 -10.49 3.07
C GLU A 59 -14.23 -9.03 2.69
N MET A 60 -13.25 -8.31 2.15
CA MET A 60 -13.47 -6.93 1.68
C MET A 60 -14.44 -6.85 0.50
N ARG A 61 -14.42 -7.84 -0.40
CA ARG A 61 -15.33 -7.88 -1.57
C ARG A 61 -16.76 -8.22 -1.19
N GLU A 62 -16.95 -9.00 -0.13
CA GLU A 62 -18.27 -9.38 0.39
C GLU A 62 -18.89 -8.27 1.25
N ASN A 63 -18.09 -7.29 1.69
CA ASN A 63 -18.57 -6.18 2.50
C ASN A 63 -19.26 -5.10 1.65
N PRO A 64 -20.59 -4.88 1.80
CA PRO A 64 -21.32 -3.89 1.01
C PRO A 64 -20.87 -2.45 1.28
N MET A 65 -20.27 -2.16 2.44
CA MET A 65 -19.77 -0.83 2.79
C MET A 65 -18.50 -0.47 2.03
N LEU A 66 -17.80 -1.44 1.44
CA LEU A 66 -16.58 -1.23 0.65
C LEU A 66 -16.85 -1.18 -0.86
N VAL A 67 -18.12 -1.20 -1.28
CA VAL A 67 -18.48 -1.04 -2.70
C VAL A 67 -17.94 0.29 -3.22
N GLY A 68 -17.22 0.22 -4.34
CA GLY A 68 -16.59 1.39 -4.95
C GLY A 68 -15.16 1.70 -4.45
N MET A 69 -14.66 0.99 -3.43
CA MET A 69 -13.29 1.16 -2.96
C MET A 69 -12.30 0.97 -4.11
N PRO A 70 -11.34 1.90 -4.34
CA PRO A 70 -10.39 1.82 -5.45
C PRO A 70 -9.64 0.48 -5.54
N LEU A 71 -9.26 -0.09 -4.39
CA LEU A 71 -8.59 -1.39 -4.29
C LEU A 71 -9.41 -2.54 -4.90
N LEU A 72 -10.73 -2.46 -4.82
CA LEU A 72 -11.64 -3.54 -5.22
C LEU A 72 -12.11 -3.42 -6.68
N LYS A 73 -11.74 -2.35 -7.39
CA LYS A 73 -12.07 -2.17 -8.81
C LYS A 73 -11.50 -3.31 -9.64
N LYS A 74 -12.34 -3.90 -10.50
CA LYS A 74 -11.94 -4.96 -11.42
C LYS A 74 -10.80 -4.47 -12.32
N GLY A 75 -9.73 -5.25 -12.41
CA GLY A 75 -8.57 -4.92 -13.23
C GLY A 75 -7.56 -3.96 -12.59
N SER A 76 -7.81 -3.47 -11.36
CA SER A 76 -6.83 -2.64 -10.67
C SER A 76 -5.49 -3.38 -10.50
N ARG A 77 -4.41 -2.66 -10.78
CA ARG A 77 -3.00 -3.10 -10.66
C ARG A 77 -2.14 -2.06 -9.95
N LEU A 78 -2.77 -1.05 -9.32
CA LEU A 78 -2.07 -0.03 -8.56
C LEU A 78 -1.56 -0.64 -7.24
N SER A 79 -0.25 -0.54 -7.01
CA SER A 79 0.40 -0.93 -5.76
C SER A 79 0.26 0.15 -4.68
N ILE A 80 0.15 1.41 -5.09
CA ILE A 80 -0.06 2.58 -4.22
C ILE A 80 -1.29 3.30 -4.74
N GLN A 81 -2.22 3.62 -3.84
CA GLN A 81 -3.45 4.31 -4.17
C GLN A 81 -3.93 5.14 -2.97
N PRO A 82 -4.59 6.28 -3.22
CA PRO A 82 -5.30 6.98 -2.16
C PRO A 82 -6.47 6.10 -1.67
N VAL A 83 -6.72 6.14 -0.37
CA VAL A 83 -7.88 5.51 0.25
C VAL A 83 -8.79 6.63 0.77
N PRO A 84 -9.99 6.80 0.19
CA PRO A 84 -11.00 7.70 0.75
C PRO A 84 -11.26 7.42 2.23
N GLU A 85 -11.47 8.49 3.00
CA GLU A 85 -11.56 8.44 4.45
C GLU A 85 -12.66 7.49 4.94
N GLU A 86 -13.79 7.43 4.23
CA GLU A 86 -14.91 6.53 4.51
C GLU A 86 -14.50 5.06 4.46
N PHE A 87 -13.74 4.65 3.44
CA PHE A 87 -13.24 3.28 3.33
C PHE A 87 -12.17 2.99 4.37
N PHE A 88 -11.28 3.95 4.65
CA PHE A 88 -10.28 3.81 5.69
C PHE A 88 -10.94 3.55 7.06
N LYS A 89 -11.99 4.31 7.41
CA LYS A 89 -12.76 4.12 8.66
C LYS A 89 -13.42 2.74 8.73
N ILE A 90 -13.94 2.22 7.62
CA ILE A 90 -14.52 0.87 7.58
C ILE A 90 -13.45 -0.19 7.82
N ILE A 91 -12.30 -0.09 7.13
CA ILE A 91 -11.17 -1.00 7.33
C ILE A 91 -10.65 -0.94 8.77
N TYR A 92 -10.56 0.27 9.33
CA TYR A 92 -10.16 0.47 10.73
C TYR A 92 -11.10 -0.25 11.69
N LYS A 93 -12.43 -0.13 11.51
CA LYS A 93 -13.40 -0.90 12.31
C LYS A 93 -13.26 -2.41 12.13
N LEU A 94 -13.08 -2.88 10.89
CA LEU A 94 -12.85 -4.31 10.63
C LEU A 94 -11.57 -4.83 11.27
N SER A 95 -10.58 -3.96 11.50
CA SER A 95 -9.29 -4.35 12.06
C SER A 95 -9.33 -4.74 13.54
N ASN A 96 -10.49 -4.63 14.21
CA ASN A 96 -10.69 -4.76 15.66
C ASN A 96 -9.76 -3.82 16.46
N MET A 97 -9.45 -2.66 15.88
CA MET A 97 -8.87 -1.55 16.60
C MET A 97 -10.03 -0.76 17.19
N ASP A 98 -10.53 -1.23 18.33
CA ASP A 98 -11.62 -0.57 19.05
C ASP A 98 -11.13 0.77 19.61
N VAL A 99 -11.95 1.79 19.38
CA VAL A 99 -12.29 2.78 20.42
C VAL A 99 -13.65 2.37 20.95
#